data_AF-A0A954EFC4-F1
#
_entry.id   AF-A0A954EFC4-F1
#
_cell.length_a   1.000
_cell.length_b   1.000
_cell.length_c   1.000
_cell.angle_alpha   90.00
_cell.angle_beta   90.00
_cell.angle_gamma   90.00
#
_symmetry.space_group_name_H-M   'P 1'
#
loop_
_entity.id
_entity.type
_entity.pdbx_description
1 polymer ?
#
loop_
_entity_poly.entity_id
_entity_poly.type
_entity_poly.pdbx_seq_one_letter_code
_entity_poly.pdbx_strand_id
1 'polypeptide(L)'
;MGMRIGEALVGEGNEVAHIDLIIGEKDGPAGIAFANALAQQSAGHSNLLAVLEPNLAVKPSTVMITKVTIKGAKQAVQMFGPAQ
;
A
#
# COMPACT_ATOMS: atom_id res chain seq x y z
N MET A 1 -10.87 18.47 1.49
CA MET A 1 -11.88 17.39 1.47
C MET A 1 -11.62 16.45 2.66
N GLY A 2 -12.64 15.84 3.26
CA GLY A 2 -12.44 14.97 4.44
C GLY A 2 -11.71 13.65 4.10
N MET A 3 -11.12 13.00 5.10
CA MET A 3 -10.63 11.62 4.96
C MET A 3 -11.79 10.68 4.60
N ARG A 4 -11.57 9.79 3.64
CA ARG A 4 -12.52 8.77 3.20
C ARG A 4 -11.89 7.39 3.28
N ILE A 5 -12.74 6.40 3.50
CA ILE A 5 -12.38 4.99 3.60
C ILE A 5 -13.17 4.25 2.52
N GLY A 6 -12.49 3.35 1.81
CA GLY A 6 -13.10 2.42 0.87
C GLY A 6 -12.53 1.02 1.06
N GLU A 7 -13.32 0.03 0.68
CA GLU A 7 -12.94 -1.38 0.69
C GLU A 7 -13.47 -2.04 -0.58
N ALA A 8 -12.72 -3.01 -1.09
CA ALA A 8 -13.20 -3.89 -2.14
C ALA A 8 -12.49 -5.26 -2.09
N LEU A 9 -13.26 -6.31 -2.38
CA LEU A 9 -12.79 -7.65 -2.64
C LEU A 9 -13.10 -8.04 -4.08
N VAL A 10 -12.09 -8.43 -4.84
CA VAL A 10 -12.20 -8.80 -6.26
C VAL A 10 -11.35 -10.04 -6.55
N GLY A 11 -11.88 -10.94 -7.38
CA GLY A 11 -11.22 -12.17 -7.79
C GLY A 11 -11.62 -13.38 -6.95
N GLU A 12 -10.97 -14.51 -7.23
CA GLU A 12 -11.25 -15.82 -6.62
C GLU A 12 -9.94 -16.61 -6.45
N GLY A 13 -9.98 -17.75 -5.75
CA GLY A 13 -8.81 -18.63 -5.57
C GLY A 13 -7.75 -18.05 -4.64
N ASN A 14 -6.48 -18.40 -4.89
CA ASN A 14 -5.35 -17.97 -4.03
C ASN A 14 -4.92 -16.53 -4.29
N GLU A 15 -5.37 -15.95 -5.41
CA GLU A 15 -5.00 -14.62 -5.90
C GLU A 15 -6.09 -13.58 -5.65
N VAL A 16 -7.13 -13.91 -4.85
CA VAL A 16 -8.17 -12.96 -4.45
C VAL A 16 -7.55 -11.71 -3.80
N ALA A 17 -7.95 -10.54 -4.29
CA ALA A 17 -7.44 -9.26 -3.81
C ALA A 17 -8.45 -8.61 -2.87
N HIS A 18 -8.00 -8.21 -1.69
CA HIS A 18 -8.81 -7.48 -0.71
C HIS A 18 -8.09 -6.21 -0.26
N ILE A 19 -8.59 -5.06 -0.72
CA ILE A 19 -7.97 -3.75 -0.51
C ILE A 19 -8.77 -2.98 0.54
N ASP A 20 -8.06 -2.52 1.58
CA ASP A 20 -8.56 -1.47 2.49
C ASP A 20 -7.84 -0.19 2.11
N LEU A 21 -8.58 0.86 1.78
CA LEU A 21 -8.04 2.10 1.23
C LEU A 21 -8.47 3.31 2.04
N ILE A 22 -7.51 4.19 2.32
CA ILE A 22 -7.73 5.53 2.88
C ILE A 22 -7.30 6.56 1.84
N ILE A 23 -8.13 7.58 1.62
CA ILE A 23 -7.80 8.74 0.80
C ILE A 23 -8.16 10.03 1.52
N GLY A 24 -7.31 11.04 1.42
CA GLY A 24 -7.55 12.33 2.05
C GLY A 24 -6.50 13.37 1.67
N GLU A 25 -6.62 14.56 2.25
CA GLU A 25 -5.70 15.67 2.01
C GLU A 25 -4.33 15.43 2.67
N LYS A 26 -3.29 16.04 2.09
CA LYS A 26 -1.89 15.92 2.53
C LYS A 26 -1.64 16.46 3.94
N ASP A 27 -2.36 17.51 4.33
CA ASP A 27 -2.27 18.16 5.64
C ASP A 27 -3.31 17.62 6.64
N GLY A 28 -4.12 16.63 6.23
CA GLY A 28 -5.11 15.98 7.07
C GLY A 28 -4.61 14.69 7.74
N PRO A 29 -5.52 13.98 8.45
CA PRO A 29 -5.22 12.71 9.11
C PRO A 29 -4.62 11.65 8.18
N ALA A 30 -5.07 11.61 6.92
CA ALA A 30 -4.53 10.69 5.91
C ALA A 30 -3.05 10.98 5.58
N GLY A 31 -2.66 12.26 5.51
CA GLY A 31 -1.26 12.66 5.30
C GLY A 31 -0.35 12.31 6.49
N ILE A 32 -0.85 12.47 7.72
CA ILE A 32 -0.13 12.04 8.94
C ILE A 32 0.05 10.52 8.94
N ALA A 33 -1.01 9.77 8.67
CA ALA A 33 -0.96 8.31 8.58
C ALA A 33 0.00 7.83 7.48
N PHE A 34 -0.03 8.49 6.32
CA PHE A 34 0.90 8.24 5.21
C PHE A 34 2.36 8.39 5.65
N ALA A 35 2.70 9.53 6.29
CA ALA A 35 4.08 9.81 6.71
C ALA A 35 4.56 8.80 7.77
N ASN A 36 3.71 8.48 8.74
CA ASN A 36 4.01 7.50 9.78
C ASN A 36 4.20 6.10 9.20
N ALA A 37 3.30 5.66 8.31
CA ALA A 37 3.39 4.34 7.68
C ALA A 37 4.68 4.21 6.84
N LEU A 38 5.04 5.24 6.08
CA LEU A 38 6.26 5.22 5.27
C LEU A 38 7.53 5.18 6.13
N ALA A 39 7.55 5.92 7.25
CA ALA A 39 8.71 5.96 8.14
C ALA A 39 8.83 4.71 9.03
N GLN A 40 7.74 3.98 9.28
CA GLN A 40 7.72 2.84 10.18
C GLN A 40 7.74 1.51 9.41
N GLN A 41 8.88 0.84 9.49
CA GLN A 41 9.10 -0.48 8.89
C GLN A 41 9.24 -1.52 10.00
N SER A 42 8.78 -2.75 9.77
CA SER A 42 8.97 -3.85 10.72
C SER A 42 9.27 -5.17 9.99
N ALA A 43 9.78 -6.16 10.72
CA ALA A 43 10.16 -7.44 10.12
C ALA A 43 8.95 -8.10 9.44
N GLY A 44 9.06 -8.35 8.14
CA GLY A 44 7.99 -8.93 7.32
C GLY A 44 6.90 -7.94 6.89
N HIS A 45 6.98 -6.67 7.29
CA HIS A 45 6.06 -5.61 6.87
C HIS A 45 6.84 -4.37 6.44
N SER A 46 7.09 -4.28 5.13
CA SER A 46 7.70 -3.09 4.52
C SER A 46 6.63 -2.26 3.82
N ASN A 47 6.64 -0.96 4.05
CA ASN A 47 5.72 0.00 3.44
C ASN A 47 6.48 0.87 2.44
N LEU A 48 6.04 0.88 1.18
CA LEU A 48 6.72 1.58 0.09
C LEU A 48 5.79 2.57 -0.61
N LEU A 49 6.39 3.54 -1.32
CA LEU A 49 5.65 4.35 -2.27
C LEU A 49 5.24 3.49 -3.47
N ALA A 50 3.97 3.56 -3.86
CA ALA A 50 3.54 2.95 -5.10
C ALA A 50 4.17 3.68 -6.30
N VAL A 51 4.70 2.91 -7.23
CA VAL A 51 5.31 3.41 -8.47
C VAL A 51 4.79 2.59 -9.64
N LEU A 52 4.57 3.22 -10.79
CA LEU A 52 4.23 2.50 -12.02
C LEU A 52 5.42 1.64 -12.48
N GLU A 53 6.61 2.20 -12.32
CA GLU A 53 7.90 1.57 -12.60
C GLU A 53 9.01 2.32 -11.83
N PRO A 54 10.24 1.78 -11.73
CA PRO A 54 11.35 2.47 -11.08
C PRO A 54 11.53 3.90 -11.61
N ASN A 55 11.58 4.86 -10.69
CA ASN A 55 11.66 6.31 -10.95
C ASN A 55 10.38 6.99 -11.48
N LEU A 56 9.23 6.30 -11.51
CA LEU A 56 7.93 6.88 -11.90
C LEU A 56 6.85 6.61 -10.85
N ALA A 57 6.74 7.50 -9.86
CA ALA A 57 5.74 7.41 -8.80
C ALA A 57 4.33 7.80 -9.27
N VAL A 58 3.30 7.11 -8.75
CA VAL A 58 1.91 7.47 -9.04
C VAL A 58 1.53 8.81 -8.40
N LYS A 59 0.52 9.46 -9.00
CA LYS A 59 -0.14 10.64 -8.45
C LYS A 59 -1.66 10.39 -8.42
N PRO A 60 -2.36 10.63 -7.28
CA PRO A 60 -1.84 11.15 -6.00
C PRO A 60 -0.81 10.22 -5.34
N SER A 61 0.04 10.77 -4.47
CA SER A 61 1.08 9.99 -3.77
C SER A 61 0.43 8.92 -2.91
N THR A 62 0.85 7.67 -3.09
CA THR A 62 0.23 6.49 -2.46
C THR A 62 1.30 5.69 -1.72
N VAL A 63 0.99 5.25 -0.49
CA VAL A 63 1.81 4.31 0.27
C VAL A 63 1.10 2.96 0.30
N MET A 64 1.81 1.89 -0.04
CA MET A 64 1.32 0.52 0.08
C MET A 64 1.74 -0.05 1.43
N ILE A 65 0.78 -0.65 2.13
CA ILE A 65 0.97 -1.25 3.46
C ILE A 65 0.63 -2.73 3.37
N THR A 66 1.55 -3.58 3.82
CA THR A 66 1.41 -5.04 3.72
C THR A 66 0.54 -5.59 4.85
N LYS A 67 -0.59 -6.23 4.52
CA LYS A 67 -1.47 -6.89 5.51
C LYS A 67 -0.92 -8.25 5.97
N VAL A 68 -0.30 -8.99 5.07
CA VAL A 68 0.24 -10.34 5.33
C VAL A 68 1.74 -10.28 5.52
N THR A 69 2.25 -10.95 6.54
CA THR A 69 3.69 -11.02 6.82
C THR A 69 4.45 -11.68 5.67
N ILE A 70 5.37 -10.94 5.07
CA ILE A 70 6.28 -11.41 4.02
C ILE A 70 7.38 -12.26 4.66
N LYS A 71 7.49 -13.52 4.23
CA LYS A 71 8.43 -14.52 4.76
C LYS A 71 9.64 -14.77 3.86
N GLY A 72 9.67 -14.21 2.65
CA GLY A 72 10.79 -14.39 1.73
C GLY A 72 10.63 -13.63 0.41
N ALA A 73 11.68 -13.72 -0.41
CA ALA A 73 11.80 -12.92 -1.64
C ALA A 73 10.65 -13.12 -2.63
N LYS A 74 10.12 -14.34 -2.77
CA LYS A 74 8.98 -14.60 -3.68
C LYS A 74 7.75 -13.75 -3.34
N GLN A 75 7.42 -13.64 -2.05
CA GLN A 75 6.29 -12.83 -1.59
C GLN A 75 6.57 -11.33 -1.70
N ALA A 76 7.82 -10.91 -1.47
CA ALA A 76 8.24 -9.52 -1.70
C ALA A 76 8.08 -9.13 -3.18
N VAL A 77 8.49 -9.99 -4.10
CA VAL A 77 8.33 -9.77 -5.55
C VAL A 77 6.86 -9.75 -5.96
N GLN A 78 5.99 -10.57 -5.34
CA GLN A 78 4.55 -10.52 -5.61
C GLN A 78 3.93 -9.19 -5.16
N MET A 79 4.31 -8.69 -3.98
CA MET A 79 3.79 -7.43 -3.44
C MET A 79 4.32 -6.20 -4.18
N PHE A 80 5.62 -6.14 -4.46
CA PHE A 80 6.28 -4.98 -5.08
C PHE A 80 6.63 -5.20 -6.57
N GLY A 81 5.88 -6.11 -7.19
CA GLY A 81 5.90 -6.41 -8.62
C GLY A 81 4.48 -6.30 -9.16
N PRO A 82 3.75 -7.41 -9.39
CA PRO A 82 2.42 -7.36 -10.01
C PRO A 82 1.33 -6.68 -9.16
N ALA A 83 1.47 -6.61 -7.83
CA ALA A 83 0.48 -5.94 -6.98
C ALA A 83 0.72 -4.42 -6.83
N GLN A 84 1.92 -3.94 -7.19
CA GLN A 84 2.29 -2.52 -7.18
C GLN A 84 2.04 -1.90 -8.55
#